data_AF-A0A942SBH3-F1
#
_entry.id   AF-A0A942SBH3-F1
#
_cell.length_a   1.000
_cell.length_b   1.000
_cell.length_c   1.000
_cell.angle_alpha   90.00
_cell.angle_beta   90.00
_cell.angle_gamma   90.00
#
_symmetry.space_group_name_H-M   'P 1'
#
loop_
_entity.id
_entity.type
_entity.pdbx_description
1 polymer ?
#
loop_
_entity_poly.entity_id
_entity_poly.type
_entity_poly.pdbx_seq_one_letter_code
_entity_poly.pdbx_strand_id
1 'polypeptide(L)'
;MQIKLQKVLRPLNLAEYAPEYGEAAMVVWVNPPTSLYEQIDNSLRDSDRILGELRNLAGAETRDSARMNALRAELESTGEKMTAWLSEIWSQGQPETHMSIDDVKALEADTRENDPALFRWLIGQSWLLILGHRAGVKKN
;
A
#
# COMPACT_ATOMS: atom_id res chain seq x y z
N MET A 1 5.45 29.14 -18.81
CA MET A 1 6.22 28.91 -17.57
C MET A 1 5.89 27.51 -17.06
N GLN A 2 6.89 26.64 -16.88
CA GLN A 2 6.67 25.27 -16.40
C GLN A 2 6.95 25.23 -14.90
N ILE A 3 5.90 25.09 -14.08
CA ILE A 3 6.04 24.93 -12.63
C ILE A 3 6.36 23.46 -12.35
N LYS A 4 7.51 23.18 -11.71
CA LYS A 4 7.88 21.84 -11.24
C LYS A 4 7.47 21.69 -9.78
N LEU A 5 6.47 20.86 -9.51
CA LEU A 5 6.07 20.52 -8.15
C LEU A 5 7.11 19.56 -7.54
N GLN A 6 7.66 19.92 -6.38
CA GLN A 6 8.60 19.08 -5.65
C GLN A 6 7.87 17.95 -4.93
N LYS A 7 8.49 16.77 -4.89
CA LYS A 7 8.01 15.66 -4.06
C LYS A 7 8.23 16.03 -2.58
N VAL A 8 7.21 15.84 -1.76
CA VAL A 8 7.24 16.03 -0.31
C VAL A 8 7.40 14.66 0.32
N LEU A 9 8.48 14.49 1.07
CA LEU A 9 8.85 13.24 1.70
C LEU A 9 8.61 13.33 3.20
N ARG A 10 8.10 12.27 3.80
CA ARG A 10 7.93 12.15 5.26
C ARG A 10 8.53 10.85 5.76
N PRO A 11 9.26 10.87 6.88
CA PRO A 11 9.70 9.64 7.52
C PRO A 11 8.48 8.93 8.15
N LEU A 12 8.46 7.61 8.04
CA LEU A 12 7.60 6.70 8.77
C LEU A 12 8.50 5.93 9.75
N ASN A 13 8.45 6.30 11.02
CA ASN A 13 9.33 5.75 12.05
C ASN A 13 8.81 4.39 12.52
N LEU A 14 9.62 3.34 12.37
CA LEU A 14 9.22 1.98 12.73
C LEU A 14 9.11 1.78 14.26
N ALA A 15 9.73 2.64 15.07
CA ALA A 15 9.52 2.62 16.53
C ALA A 15 8.08 3.00 16.94
N GLU A 16 7.30 3.64 16.06
CA GLU A 16 5.87 3.88 16.29
C GLU A 16 5.04 2.60 16.17
N TYR A 17 5.57 1.58 15.47
CA TYR A 17 4.99 0.24 15.43
C TYR A 17 5.46 -0.59 16.62
N ALA A 18 6.77 -0.74 16.78
CA ALA A 18 7.37 -1.50 17.89
C ALA A 18 8.76 -0.93 18.28
N PRO A 19 9.06 -0.71 19.58
CA PRO A 19 10.30 -0.04 20.01
C PRO A 19 11.61 -0.70 19.56
N GLU A 20 11.61 -2.02 19.35
CA GLU A 20 12.77 -2.81 18.92
C GLU A 20 13.31 -2.42 17.53
N TYR A 21 12.51 -1.75 16.70
CA TYR A 21 12.98 -1.21 15.42
C TYR A 21 13.87 0.03 15.58
N GLY A 22 13.96 0.62 16.79
CA GLY A 22 14.89 1.69 17.11
C GLY A 22 14.74 2.92 16.22
N GLU A 23 15.82 3.34 15.57
CA GLU A 23 15.83 4.53 14.69
C GLU A 23 15.45 4.21 13.23
N ALA A 24 15.06 2.96 12.93
CA ALA A 24 14.73 2.57 11.56
C ALA A 24 13.48 3.31 11.07
N ALA A 25 13.56 3.86 9.86
CA ALA A 25 12.48 4.62 9.25
C ALA A 25 12.41 4.39 7.74
N MET A 26 11.19 4.37 7.22
CA MET A 26 10.93 4.38 5.79
C MET A 26 10.62 5.81 5.32
N VAL A 27 10.90 6.13 4.05
CA VAL A 27 10.57 7.43 3.48
C VAL A 27 9.35 7.29 2.58
N VAL A 28 8.31 8.07 2.87
CA VAL A 28 7.04 8.04 2.12
C VAL A 28 6.84 9.34 1.35
N TRP A 29 6.50 9.22 0.07
CA TRP A 29 6.06 10.35 -0.74
C TRP A 29 4.60 10.71 -0.45
N VAL A 30 4.37 11.89 0.14
CA VAL A 30 3.05 12.27 0.67
C VAL A 30 2.23 13.20 -0.22
N ASN A 31 2.80 13.73 -1.29
CA ASN A 31 2.07 14.49 -2.32
C ASN A 31 2.10 13.81 -3.70
N PRO A 32 1.72 12.53 -3.81
CA PRO A 32 1.68 11.86 -5.11
C PRO A 32 0.67 12.54 -6.04
N PRO A 33 0.87 12.46 -7.37
CA PRO A 33 -0.07 12.99 -8.34
C PRO A 33 -1.44 12.33 -8.17
N THR A 34 -2.50 13.02 -8.58
CA THR A 34 -3.88 12.53 -8.44
C THR A 34 -4.07 11.15 -9.07
N SER A 35 -3.45 10.87 -10.22
CA SER A 35 -3.51 9.56 -10.86
C SER A 35 -2.98 8.42 -9.98
N LEU A 36 -1.87 8.64 -9.27
CA LEU A 36 -1.28 7.64 -8.37
C LEU A 36 -2.13 7.47 -7.10
N TYR A 37 -2.80 8.54 -6.65
CA TYR A 37 -3.76 8.46 -5.55
C TYR A 37 -5.03 7.69 -5.93
N GLU A 38 -5.58 7.96 -7.12
CA GLU A 38 -6.76 7.25 -7.64
C GLU A 38 -6.47 5.77 -7.85
N GLN A 39 -5.26 5.41 -8.27
CA GLN A 39 -4.85 4.02 -8.43
C GLN A 39 -5.00 3.20 -7.14
N ILE A 40 -4.53 3.73 -6.00
CA ILE A 40 -4.63 3.01 -4.72
C ILE A 40 -6.06 3.03 -4.17
N ASP A 41 -6.79 4.13 -4.28
CA ASP A 41 -8.21 4.19 -3.87
C ASP A 41 -9.05 3.15 -4.64
N ASN A 42 -8.85 3.03 -5.95
CA ASN A 42 -9.50 2.01 -6.76
C ASN A 42 -9.06 0.59 -6.35
N SER A 43 -7.77 0.35 -6.14
CA SER A 43 -7.26 -0.97 -5.73
C SER A 43 -7.78 -1.43 -4.37
N LEU A 44 -7.94 -0.50 -3.42
CA LEU A 44 -8.54 -0.79 -2.11
C LEU A 44 -10.02 -1.15 -2.25
N ARG A 45 -10.79 -0.38 -3.03
CA ARG A 45 -12.21 -0.66 -3.30
C ARG A 45 -12.41 -1.99 -4.01
N ASP A 46 -11.58 -2.28 -5.01
CA ASP A 46 -11.60 -3.56 -5.72
C ASP A 46 -11.28 -4.71 -4.77
N SER A 47 -10.25 -4.58 -3.93
CA SER A 47 -9.90 -5.59 -2.93
C SER A 47 -11.06 -5.87 -1.96
N ASP A 48 -11.68 -4.82 -1.41
CA ASP A 48 -12.80 -4.95 -0.48
C ASP A 48 -14.00 -5.65 -1.15
N ARG A 49 -14.33 -5.27 -2.39
CA ARG A 49 -15.38 -5.92 -3.17
C ARG A 49 -15.07 -7.40 -3.39
N ILE A 50 -13.88 -7.72 -3.90
CA ILE A 50 -13.47 -9.09 -4.24
C ILE A 50 -13.47 -9.98 -2.98
N LEU A 51 -12.93 -9.49 -1.87
CA LEU A 51 -12.92 -10.22 -0.59
C LEU A 51 -14.35 -10.44 -0.06
N GLY A 52 -15.24 -9.46 -0.20
CA GLY A 52 -16.65 -9.61 0.13
C GLY A 52 -17.33 -10.71 -0.70
N GLU A 53 -17.11 -10.72 -2.01
CA GLU A 53 -17.64 -11.74 -2.91
C GLU A 53 -17.09 -13.14 -2.60
N LEU A 54 -15.78 -13.27 -2.38
CA LEU A 54 -15.15 -14.53 -1.98
C LEU A 54 -15.73 -15.08 -0.67
N ARG A 55 -15.98 -14.21 0.31
CA ARG A 55 -16.60 -14.59 1.58
C ARG A 55 -18.02 -15.11 1.39
N ASN A 56 -18.81 -14.44 0.55
CA ASN A 56 -20.18 -14.86 0.24
C ASN A 56 -20.20 -16.23 -0.46
N LEU A 57 -19.30 -16.47 -1.42
CA LEU A 57 -19.18 -17.75 -2.11
C LEU A 57 -18.69 -18.88 -1.19
N ALA A 58 -17.80 -18.58 -0.25
CA ALA A 58 -17.30 -19.58 0.70
C ALA A 58 -18.40 -20.13 1.62
N GLY A 59 -19.43 -19.33 1.91
CA GLY A 59 -20.60 -19.68 2.73
C GLY A 59 -21.81 -20.21 1.94
N ALA A 60 -21.76 -20.27 0.61
CA ALA A 60 -22.86 -20.77 -0.21
C ALA A 60 -22.91 -22.32 -0.21
N GLU A 61 -24.13 -22.89 -0.27
CA GLU A 61 -24.34 -24.35 -0.34
C GLU A 61 -23.66 -24.99 -1.58
N THR A 62 -23.66 -24.27 -2.71
CA THR A 62 -22.97 -24.66 -3.94
C THR A 62 -21.86 -23.67 -4.23
N ARG A 63 -20.60 -24.16 -4.22
CA ARG A 63 -19.43 -23.35 -4.56
C ARG A 63 -19.27 -23.27 -6.08
N ASP A 64 -19.43 -22.09 -6.64
CA ASP A 64 -19.02 -21.79 -8.01
C ASP A 64 -17.49 -21.64 -8.06
N SER A 65 -16.80 -22.76 -8.26
CA SER A 65 -15.35 -22.82 -8.34
C SER A 65 -14.77 -21.96 -9.46
N ALA A 66 -15.49 -21.79 -10.58
CA ALA A 66 -15.03 -20.96 -11.69
C ALA A 66 -15.04 -19.48 -11.29
N ARG A 67 -16.11 -19.00 -10.66
CA ARG A 67 -16.17 -17.64 -10.12
C ARG A 67 -15.15 -17.40 -9.03
N MET A 68 -14.94 -18.36 -8.12
CA MET A 68 -13.92 -18.24 -7.07
C MET A 68 -12.50 -18.11 -7.64
N ASN A 69 -12.16 -18.89 -8.67
CA ASN A 69 -10.85 -18.80 -9.31
C ASN A 69 -10.69 -17.46 -10.05
N ALA A 70 -11.73 -16.97 -10.73
CA ALA A 70 -11.69 -15.66 -11.37
C ALA A 70 -11.46 -14.52 -10.36
N LEU A 71 -12.17 -14.55 -9.22
CA LEU A 71 -11.99 -13.57 -8.14
C LEU A 71 -10.60 -13.63 -7.51
N ARG A 72 -10.00 -14.82 -7.38
CA ARG A 72 -8.62 -14.96 -6.88
C ARG A 72 -7.59 -14.35 -7.84
N ALA A 73 -7.74 -14.59 -9.15
CA ALA A 73 -6.88 -13.97 -10.15
C ALA A 73 -7.05 -12.44 -10.18
N GLU A 74 -8.27 -11.94 -9.98
CA GLU A 74 -8.54 -10.51 -9.87
C GLU A 74 -7.91 -9.90 -8.61
N LEU A 75 -7.97 -10.62 -7.48
CA LEU A 75 -7.32 -10.21 -6.24
C LEU A 75 -5.79 -10.17 -6.39
N GLU A 76 -5.21 -11.17 -7.06
CA GLU A 76 -3.77 -11.24 -7.36
C GLU A 76 -3.34 -10.04 -8.21
N SER A 77 -4.06 -9.75 -9.31
CA SER A 77 -3.78 -8.58 -10.14
C SER A 77 -3.93 -7.25 -9.39
N THR A 78 -4.88 -7.18 -8.45
CA THR A 78 -5.04 -6.00 -7.58
C THR A 78 -3.86 -5.87 -6.60
N GLY A 79 -3.40 -6.99 -6.05
CA GLY A 79 -2.18 -7.07 -5.25
C GLY A 79 -0.96 -6.55 -6.00
N GLU A 80 -0.75 -6.97 -7.25
CA GLU A 80 0.37 -6.49 -8.08
C GLU A 80 0.34 -4.97 -8.30
N LYS A 81 -0.85 -4.39 -8.54
CA LYS A 81 -1.02 -2.93 -8.64
C LYS A 81 -0.68 -2.23 -7.33
N MET A 82 -1.06 -2.80 -6.20
CA MET A 82 -0.70 -2.27 -4.88
C MET A 82 0.81 -2.36 -4.63
N THR A 83 1.46 -3.48 -4.96
CA THR A 83 2.92 -3.62 -4.85
C THR A 83 3.64 -2.58 -5.69
N ALA A 84 3.24 -2.38 -6.95
CA ALA A 84 3.82 -1.37 -7.82
C ALA A 84 3.61 0.05 -7.25
N TRP A 85 2.43 0.32 -6.71
CA TRP A 85 2.14 1.59 -6.05
C TRP A 85 3.02 1.83 -4.81
N LEU A 86 3.18 0.83 -3.95
CA LEU A 86 4.05 0.90 -2.76
C LEU A 86 5.50 1.14 -3.14
N SER A 87 6.00 0.44 -4.15
CA SER A 87 7.36 0.65 -4.66
C SER A 87 7.58 2.10 -5.10
N GLU A 88 6.62 2.69 -5.83
CA GLU A 88 6.70 4.09 -6.27
C GLU A 88 6.70 5.06 -5.07
N ILE A 89 5.85 4.88 -4.07
CA ILE A 89 5.76 5.82 -2.94
C ILE A 89 6.87 5.66 -1.90
N TRP A 90 7.49 4.49 -1.80
CA TRP A 90 8.59 4.19 -0.87
C TRP A 90 9.98 4.42 -1.49
N SER A 91 10.09 4.50 -2.83
CA SER A 91 11.37 4.72 -3.54
C SER A 91 11.74 6.17 -3.79
N GLN A 92 11.42 7.06 -2.85
CA GLN A 92 11.66 8.50 -3.03
C GLN A 92 12.74 9.07 -2.09
N GLY A 93 13.32 8.24 -1.22
CA GLY A 93 14.43 8.60 -0.34
C GLY A 93 15.79 8.61 -1.04
N GLN A 94 16.86 8.39 -0.28
CA GLN A 94 18.19 8.18 -0.83
C GLN A 94 18.24 6.84 -1.60
N PRO A 95 19.12 6.69 -2.61
CA PRO A 95 19.16 5.47 -3.43
C PRO A 95 19.24 4.16 -2.63
N GLU A 96 19.96 4.16 -1.49
CA GLU A 96 20.09 3.01 -0.59
C GLU A 96 18.81 2.65 0.17
N THR A 97 17.82 3.55 0.21
CA THR A 97 16.52 3.32 0.85
C THR A 97 15.41 3.10 -0.18
N HIS A 98 15.74 2.95 -1.46
CA HIS A 98 14.73 2.68 -2.50
C HIS A 98 14.23 1.24 -2.38
N MET A 99 12.93 1.05 -2.62
CA MET A 99 12.29 -0.26 -2.58
C MET A 99 11.73 -0.58 -3.97
N SER A 100 12.44 -1.42 -4.71
CA SER A 100 11.92 -1.98 -5.95
C SER A 100 10.66 -2.82 -5.71
N ILE A 101 9.96 -3.20 -6.78
CA ILE A 101 8.81 -4.10 -6.71
C ILE A 101 9.19 -5.41 -6.00
N ASP A 102 10.39 -5.94 -6.29
CA ASP A 102 10.87 -7.18 -5.68
C ASP A 102 11.19 -7.00 -4.19
N ASP A 103 11.70 -5.84 -3.79
CA ASP A 103 11.94 -5.52 -2.38
C ASP A 103 10.61 -5.43 -1.60
N VAL A 104 9.56 -4.84 -2.20
CA VAL A 104 8.23 -4.79 -1.59
C VAL A 104 7.65 -6.19 -1.44
N LYS A 105 7.80 -7.06 -2.44
CA LYS A 105 7.37 -8.48 -2.35
C LYS A 105 8.15 -9.25 -1.30
N ALA A 106 9.47 -9.03 -1.22
CA ALA A 106 10.32 -9.67 -0.21
C ALA A 106 9.92 -9.22 1.19
N LEU A 107 9.67 -7.93 1.40
CA LEU A 107 9.14 -7.39 2.66
C LEU A 107 7.78 -8.00 3.00
N GLU A 108 6.86 -8.07 2.04
CA GLU A 108 5.54 -8.69 2.27
C GLU A 108 5.68 -10.17 2.66
N ALA A 109 6.55 -10.93 1.99
CA ALA A 109 6.79 -12.33 2.30
C ALA A 109 7.40 -12.52 3.69
N ASP A 110 8.44 -11.74 4.01
CA ASP A 110 9.13 -11.78 5.31
C ASP A 110 8.18 -11.42 6.45
N THR A 111 7.44 -10.33 6.33
CA THR A 111 6.42 -9.95 7.31
C THR A 111 5.32 -10.98 7.42
N ARG A 112 4.85 -11.59 6.33
CA ARG A 112 3.83 -12.66 6.40
C ARG A 112 4.29 -13.85 7.25
N GLU A 113 5.59 -14.15 7.28
CA GLU A 113 6.15 -15.24 8.08
C GLU A 113 6.47 -14.81 9.51
N ASN A 114 7.06 -13.62 9.69
CA ASN A 114 7.66 -13.19 10.95
C ASN A 114 6.78 -12.21 11.76
N ASP A 115 6.09 -11.31 11.08
CA ASP A 115 5.16 -10.34 11.70
C ASP A 115 4.05 -9.89 10.72
N PRO A 116 2.94 -10.64 10.65
CA PRO A 116 1.87 -10.36 9.68
C PRO A 116 1.18 -9.01 9.85
N ALA A 117 1.31 -8.37 11.02
CA ALA A 117 0.69 -7.09 11.30
C ALA A 117 1.51 -5.90 10.77
N LEU A 118 2.84 -6.06 10.65
CA LEU A 118 3.75 -4.99 10.23
C LEU A 118 3.43 -4.47 8.82
N PHE A 119 3.30 -5.35 7.83
CA PHE A 119 3.08 -4.89 6.44
C PHE A 119 1.77 -4.12 6.29
N ARG A 120 0.71 -4.60 6.95
CA ARG A 120 -0.58 -3.90 7.00
C ARG A 120 -0.44 -2.53 7.69
N TRP A 121 0.32 -2.47 8.78
CA TRP A 121 0.59 -1.21 9.48
C TRP A 121 1.34 -0.22 8.59
N LEU A 122 2.38 -0.67 7.86
CA LEU A 122 3.16 0.16 6.93
C LEU A 122 2.29 0.80 5.85
N ILE A 123 1.41 0.01 5.23
CA ILE A 123 0.45 0.50 4.23
C ILE A 123 -0.48 1.54 4.86
N GLY A 124 -1.05 1.22 6.03
CA GLY A 124 -1.98 2.10 6.73
C GLY A 124 -1.35 3.45 7.12
N GLN A 125 -0.15 3.44 7.69
CA GLN A 125 0.53 4.67 8.07
C GLN A 125 0.99 5.49 6.85
N SER A 126 1.47 4.83 5.79
CA SER A 126 1.78 5.51 4.53
C SER A 126 0.55 6.26 3.98
N TRP A 127 -0.62 5.62 4.06
CA TRP A 127 -1.88 6.25 3.66
C TRP A 127 -2.27 7.43 4.57
N LEU A 128 -2.15 7.28 5.88
CA LEU A 128 -2.42 8.35 6.84
C LEU A 128 -1.51 9.56 6.63
N LEU A 129 -0.23 9.35 6.31
CA LEU A 129 0.71 10.43 5.97
C LEU A 129 0.27 11.20 4.71
N ILE A 130 -0.17 10.49 3.67
CA ILE A 130 -0.70 11.09 2.43
C ILE A 130 -1.98 11.90 2.73
N LEU A 131 -2.92 11.32 3.47
CA LEU A 131 -4.17 11.98 3.83
C LEU A 131 -3.94 13.21 4.71
N GLY A 132 -3.04 13.10 5.70
CA GLY A 132 -2.66 14.20 6.59
C GLY A 132 -2.07 15.38 5.81
N HIS A 133 -1.18 15.12 4.85
CA HIS A 133 -0.65 16.14 3.97
C HIS A 133 -1.78 16.83 3.16
N ARG A 134 -2.67 16.05 2.53
CA ARG A 134 -3.76 16.58 1.68
C ARG A 134 -4.83 17.33 2.48
N ALA A 135 -5.14 16.91 3.70
CA ALA A 135 -6.08 17.60 4.58
C ALA A 135 -5.55 18.97 5.02
N GLY A 136 -4.23 19.08 5.25
CA GLY A 136 -3.57 20.35 5.56
C GLY A 136 -3.62 21.37 4.42
N VAL A 137 -3.65 20.92 3.17
CA VAL A 137 -3.73 21.80 1.98
C VAL A 137 -5.11 22.48 1.83
N LYS A 138 -6.19 21.87 2.33
CA LYS A 138 -7.56 22.41 2.15
C LYS A 138 -7.92 23.60 3.04
N LYS A 139 -7.03 24.06 3.94
CA LYS A 139 -7.37 25.04 4.99
C LYS A 139 -6.93 26.50 4.76
N ASN A 140 -6.42 26.87 3.59
CA ASN A 140 -6.10 28.26 3.27
C ASN A 140 -6.77 28.73 1.98
#